data_AF-A0A7W2EM43-F1
#
_entry.id   AF-A0A7W2EM43-F1
#
_cell.length_a   1.000
_cell.length_b   1.000
_cell.length_c   1.000
_cell.angle_alpha   90.00
_cell.angle_beta   90.00
_cell.angle_gamma   90.00
#
_symmetry.space_group_name_H-M   'P 1'
#
loop_
_entity.id
_entity.type
_entity.pdbx_description
1 polymer ?
#
loop_
_entity_poly.entity_id
_entity_poly.type
_entity_poly.pdbx_seq_one_letter_code
_entity_poly.pdbx_strand_id
1 'polypeptide(L)'
;MVSGTVQSRVVRSSVDGTLDFYWRVISDRSSAGNIDSFRLGRFVAPEYNGNWRSDGLGSVAPDAAYHFGVPSTAYVNFLFGHTQGDPTLAPGSESYFMLLDTTATSYAKTALYDMTVAGSGYISDSYATFAPAVPEPSGYAMLLLGLAGVGMAAARRRG
;
A
#
# COMPACT_ATOMS: atom_id res chain seq x y z
N MET A 1 -18.65 -10.96 9.27
CA MET A 1 -17.50 -10.62 8.40
C MET A 1 -17.03 -9.22 8.72
N VAL A 2 -15.75 -8.91 8.49
CA VAL A 2 -15.27 -7.52 8.56
C VAL A 2 -15.79 -6.78 7.34
N SER A 3 -16.42 -5.62 7.53
CA SER A 3 -16.96 -4.83 6.42
C SER A 3 -16.75 -3.32 6.62
N GLY A 4 -16.67 -2.61 5.50
CA GLY A 4 -16.39 -1.18 5.46
C GLY A 4 -16.00 -0.73 4.06
N THR A 5 -15.73 0.56 3.93
CA THR A 5 -15.19 1.16 2.71
C THR A 5 -13.78 1.69 2.96
N VAL A 6 -12.87 1.49 2.02
CA VAL A 6 -11.53 2.08 2.06
C VAL A 6 -11.40 3.13 0.96
N GLN A 7 -11.05 4.35 1.35
CA GLN A 7 -10.68 5.41 0.41
C GLN A 7 -9.16 5.33 0.19
N SER A 8 -8.73 5.14 -1.06
CA SER A 8 -7.32 5.16 -1.44
C SER A 8 -7.01 6.37 -2.31
N ARG A 9 -5.89 7.06 -2.04
CA ARG A 9 -5.43 8.21 -2.82
C ARG A 9 -3.91 8.13 -3.03
N VAL A 10 -3.47 8.64 -4.17
CA VAL A 10 -2.06 8.90 -4.44
C VAL A 10 -1.93 10.41 -4.62
N VAL A 11 -1.05 11.03 -3.84
CA VAL A 11 -0.85 12.48 -3.85
C VAL A 11 0.60 12.75 -4.18
N ARG A 12 0.84 13.66 -5.12
CA ARG A 12 2.19 14.12 -5.41
C ARG A 12 2.56 15.23 -4.44
N SER A 13 3.65 15.05 -3.71
CA SER A 13 4.21 16.07 -2.84
C SER A 13 4.69 17.26 -3.68
N SER A 14 4.37 18.47 -3.26
CA SER A 14 4.87 19.70 -3.87
C SER A 14 6.27 20.08 -3.39
N VAL A 15 6.81 19.40 -2.38
CA VAL A 15 8.11 19.70 -1.78
C VAL A 15 9.25 19.09 -2.58
N ASP A 16 9.09 17.83 -2.99
CA ASP A 16 10.12 16.98 -3.59
C ASP A 16 9.61 16.24 -4.85
N GLY A 17 8.34 16.40 -5.21
CA GLY A 17 7.76 15.80 -6.42
C GLY A 17 7.51 14.29 -6.31
N THR A 18 7.70 13.70 -5.14
CA THR A 18 7.51 12.27 -4.86
C THR A 18 6.04 11.95 -4.57
N LEU A 19 5.71 10.69 -4.31
CA LEU A 19 4.36 10.20 -4.15
C LEU A 19 4.10 9.67 -2.74
N ASP A 20 3.07 10.24 -2.13
CA ASP A 20 2.47 9.73 -0.91
C ASP A 20 1.26 8.84 -1.25
N PHE A 21 1.14 7.73 -0.54
CA PHE A 21 0.01 6.82 -0.66
C PHE A 21 -0.84 6.90 0.59
N TYR A 22 -2.11 7.25 0.44
CA TYR A 22 -3.03 7.48 1.54
C TYR A 22 -4.16 6.45 1.55
N TRP A 23 -4.56 6.03 2.76
CA TRP A 23 -5.72 5.19 3.00
C TRP A 23 -6.55 5.70 4.17
N ARG A 24 -7.86 5.60 4.05
CA ARG A 24 -8.81 5.85 5.13
C ARG A 24 -9.85 4.75 5.17
N VAL A 25 -10.00 4.13 6.33
CA VAL A 25 -10.94 3.04 6.58
C VAL A 25 -12.20 3.63 7.20
N ILE A 26 -13.36 3.30 6.63
CA ILE A 26 -14.68 3.66 7.13
C ILE A 26 -15.36 2.35 7.49
N SER A 27 -15.41 2.02 8.78
CA SER A 27 -15.96 0.76 9.26
C SER A 27 -17.49 0.80 9.21
N ASP A 28 -18.12 -0.23 8.64
CA ASP A 28 -19.58 -0.28 8.65
C ASP A 28 -20.09 -0.46 10.08
N ARG A 29 -21.26 0.11 10.39
CA ARG A 29 -21.93 -0.12 11.69
C ARG A 29 -22.24 -1.60 11.95
N SER A 30 -22.36 -2.40 10.89
CA SER A 30 -22.61 -3.85 10.93
C SER A 30 -21.34 -4.71 10.87
N SER A 31 -20.14 -4.12 10.90
CA SER A 31 -18.89 -4.87 10.89
C SER A 31 -18.79 -5.82 12.10
N ALA A 32 -18.12 -6.96 11.93
CA ALA A 32 -18.07 -8.03 12.94
C ALA A 32 -17.37 -7.66 14.26
N GLY A 33 -16.68 -6.51 14.33
CA GLY A 33 -16.01 -6.03 15.53
C GLY A 33 -15.09 -4.86 15.23
N ASN A 34 -14.27 -4.50 16.21
CA ASN A 34 -13.26 -3.46 16.06
C ASN A 34 -12.21 -3.90 15.05
N ILE A 35 -12.00 -3.09 14.02
CA ILE A 35 -10.91 -3.31 13.08
C ILE A 35 -9.61 -3.04 13.84
N ASP A 36 -8.78 -4.07 13.92
CA ASP A 36 -7.51 -4.05 14.61
C ASP A 36 -6.36 -3.71 13.66
N SER A 37 -6.44 -4.17 12.42
CA SER A 37 -5.43 -3.83 11.42
C SER A 37 -6.02 -3.56 10.04
N PHE A 38 -5.45 -2.54 9.40
CA PHE A 38 -5.51 -2.34 7.95
C PHE A 38 -4.18 -2.83 7.37
N ARG A 39 -4.23 -3.89 6.57
CA ARG A 39 -3.03 -4.58 6.10
C ARG A 39 -2.83 -4.31 4.62
N LEU A 40 -1.62 -3.93 4.26
CA LEU A 40 -1.14 -3.79 2.91
C LEU A 40 -0.24 -4.99 2.58
N GLY A 41 -0.47 -5.60 1.42
CA GLY A 41 0.39 -6.62 0.86
C GLY A 41 0.88 -6.22 -0.52
N ARG A 42 2.08 -6.71 -0.88
CA ARG A 42 2.74 -6.40 -2.16
C ARG A 42 2.96 -4.89 -2.36
N PHE A 43 3.06 -4.14 -1.27
CA PHE A 43 3.42 -2.73 -1.32
C PHE A 43 4.95 -2.65 -1.35
N VAL A 44 5.54 -2.72 -2.54
CA VAL A 44 6.99 -2.66 -2.72
C VAL A 44 7.42 -1.22 -2.92
N ALA A 45 8.16 -0.68 -1.95
CA ALA A 45 8.71 0.67 -1.96
C ALA A 45 10.19 0.68 -1.55
N PRO A 46 10.97 1.68 -2.00
CA PRO A 46 12.36 1.86 -1.56
C PRO A 46 12.46 2.24 -0.08
N GLU A 47 11.43 2.90 0.48
CA GLU A 47 11.31 3.22 1.90
C GLU A 47 9.86 3.14 2.39
N TYR A 48 9.70 3.06 3.71
CA TYR A 48 8.41 2.90 4.38
C TYR A 48 8.28 3.93 5.51
N ASN A 49 7.96 5.18 5.15
CA ASN A 49 7.71 6.24 6.12
C ASN A 49 6.20 6.31 6.44
N GLY A 50 5.79 5.58 7.48
CA GLY A 50 4.39 5.50 7.91
C GLY A 50 3.97 6.64 8.81
N ASN A 51 2.87 7.32 8.49
CA ASN A 51 2.28 8.37 9.32
C ASN A 51 0.75 8.44 9.17
N TRP A 52 0.10 9.39 9.82
CA TRP A 52 -1.32 9.70 9.66
C TRP A 52 -1.59 11.20 9.80
N ARG A 53 -2.74 11.66 9.31
CA ARG A 53 -3.11 13.08 9.29
C ARG A 53 -4.30 13.40 10.18
N SER A 54 -4.07 14.20 11.22
CA SER A 54 -5.10 14.72 12.13
C SER A 54 -5.94 15.86 11.54
N ASP A 55 -5.45 16.51 10.49
CA ASP A 55 -6.12 17.65 9.84
C ASP A 55 -7.06 17.24 8.69
N GLY A 56 -7.28 15.93 8.52
CA GLY A 56 -8.19 15.34 7.55
C GLY A 56 -9.51 14.87 8.15
N LEU A 57 -10.28 14.14 7.32
CA LEU A 57 -11.46 13.41 7.80
C LEU A 57 -11.05 12.17 8.61
N GLY A 58 -11.94 11.69 9.47
CA GLY A 58 -11.66 10.59 10.39
C GLY A 58 -11.64 11.02 11.85
N SER A 59 -11.57 10.04 12.76
CA SER A 59 -11.45 10.29 14.19
C SER A 59 -10.50 9.34 14.92
N VAL A 60 -10.10 8.24 14.29
CA VAL A 60 -9.26 7.20 14.91
C VAL A 60 -7.89 7.14 14.20
N ALA A 61 -6.82 7.38 14.93
CA ALA A 61 -5.45 7.21 14.44
C ALA A 61 -5.01 5.74 14.56
N PRO A 62 -4.17 5.22 13.64
CA PRO A 62 -3.39 4.04 13.95
C PRO A 62 -2.34 4.39 15.02
N ASP A 63 -2.05 3.45 15.93
CA ASP A 63 -1.01 3.62 16.95
C ASP A 63 0.34 3.00 16.55
N ALA A 64 0.35 2.13 15.54
CA ALA A 64 1.58 1.56 14.99
C ALA A 64 1.46 1.24 13.49
N ALA A 65 2.61 1.17 12.83
CA ALA A 65 2.76 0.64 11.48
C ALA A 65 3.88 -0.41 11.44
N TYR A 66 3.54 -1.68 11.19
CA TYR A 66 4.50 -2.77 11.14
C TYR A 66 4.83 -3.13 9.71
N HIS A 67 6.09 -2.94 9.34
CA HIS A 67 6.65 -3.39 8.06
C HIS A 67 7.35 -4.73 8.22
N PHE A 68 7.06 -5.68 7.32
CA PHE A 68 7.66 -7.02 7.31
C PHE A 68 7.64 -7.62 5.91
N GLY A 69 8.40 -8.71 5.74
CA GLY A 69 8.56 -9.41 4.46
C GLY A 69 9.90 -9.12 3.78
N VAL A 70 10.08 -9.67 2.58
CA VAL A 70 11.24 -9.40 1.73
C VAL A 70 10.89 -8.32 0.69
N PRO A 71 11.88 -7.64 0.07
CA PRO A 71 11.61 -6.55 -0.86
C PRO A 71 10.65 -6.88 -2.02
N SER A 72 10.53 -8.15 -2.43
CA SER A 72 9.61 -8.58 -3.49
C SER A 72 8.17 -8.83 -3.03
N THR A 73 7.93 -8.92 -1.72
CA THR A 73 6.63 -9.22 -1.11
C THR A 73 6.45 -8.41 0.18
N ALA A 74 6.78 -7.13 0.17
CA ALA A 74 6.68 -6.32 1.38
C ALA A 74 5.22 -6.13 1.82
N TYR A 75 5.02 -6.14 3.14
CA TYR A 75 3.75 -5.97 3.81
C TYR A 75 3.86 -4.84 4.84
N VAL A 76 2.76 -4.10 5.02
CA VAL A 76 2.64 -3.06 6.05
C VAL A 76 1.30 -3.20 6.74
N ASN A 77 1.28 -3.33 8.05
CA ASN A 77 0.04 -3.32 8.83
C ASN A 77 -0.04 -2.03 9.64
N PHE A 78 -1.05 -1.21 9.37
CA PHE A 78 -1.45 -0.13 10.27
C PHE A 78 -2.35 -0.73 11.34
N LEU A 79 -1.98 -0.56 12.60
CA LEU A 79 -2.66 -1.15 13.76
C LEU A 79 -3.49 -0.09 14.49
N PHE A 80 -4.62 -0.50 15.07
CA PHE A 80 -5.51 0.33 15.86
C PHE A 80 -5.73 -0.28 17.25
N GLY A 81 -5.32 0.43 18.29
CA GLY A 81 -5.47 -0.04 19.67
C GLY A 81 -4.52 -1.19 20.00
N HIS A 82 -3.38 -1.28 19.31
CA HIS A 82 -2.35 -2.27 19.62
C HIS A 82 -1.79 -2.05 21.04
N THR A 83 -1.62 -0.80 21.46
CA THR A 83 -1.23 -0.46 22.83
C THR A 83 -2.45 -0.30 23.73
N GLN A 84 -2.37 -0.82 24.96
CA GLN A 84 -3.47 -0.71 25.92
C GLN A 84 -3.82 0.76 26.20
N GLY A 85 -5.09 1.12 25.97
CA GLY A 85 -5.61 2.47 26.19
C GLY A 85 -5.70 3.31 24.90
N ASP A 86 -5.12 2.84 23.80
CA ASP A 86 -5.20 3.55 22.53
C ASP A 86 -6.57 3.41 21.85
N PRO A 87 -6.96 4.39 21.01
CA PRO A 87 -8.20 4.34 20.26
C PRO A 87 -8.28 3.09 19.36
N THR A 88 -9.44 2.43 19.38
CA THR A 88 -9.74 1.30 18.48
C THR A 88 -10.67 1.73 17.36
N LEU A 89 -10.56 1.11 16.18
CA LEU A 89 -11.44 1.41 15.06
C LEU A 89 -12.74 0.60 15.16
N ALA A 90 -13.65 1.06 16.02
CA ALA A 90 -14.93 0.41 16.27
C ALA A 90 -15.88 0.41 15.02
N PRO A 91 -16.87 -0.50 14.96
CA PRO A 91 -17.93 -0.45 13.95
C PRO A 91 -18.63 0.92 13.91
N GLY A 92 -18.79 1.49 12.70
CA GLY A 92 -19.37 2.82 12.50
C GLY A 92 -18.41 3.99 12.70
N SER A 93 -17.16 3.73 13.11
CA SER A 93 -16.10 4.73 13.19
C SER A 93 -15.25 4.75 11.91
N GLU A 94 -14.43 5.79 11.79
CA GLU A 94 -13.57 6.02 10.64
C GLU A 94 -12.16 6.42 11.07
N SER A 95 -11.17 5.88 10.38
CA SER A 95 -9.79 6.24 10.62
C SER A 95 -9.50 7.64 10.09
N TYR A 96 -8.46 8.29 10.64
CA TYR A 96 -7.76 9.33 9.89
C TYR A 96 -7.17 8.77 8.59
N PHE A 97 -6.76 9.66 7.70
CA PHE A 97 -5.92 9.24 6.59
C PHE A 97 -4.56 8.79 7.12
N MET A 98 -4.27 7.52 6.93
CA MET A 98 -2.97 6.89 7.13
C MET A 98 -2.19 7.02 5.83
N LEU A 99 -0.87 7.09 5.91
CA LEU A 99 -0.04 7.27 4.72
C LEU A 99 1.29 6.52 4.79
N LEU A 100 1.79 6.19 3.61
CA LEU A 100 3.18 5.89 3.37
C LEU A 100 3.73 6.99 2.46
N ASP A 101 4.67 7.75 3.01
CA ASP A 101 5.52 8.70 2.27
C ASP A 101 6.67 7.91 1.64
N THR A 102 6.87 8.12 0.34
CA THR A 102 7.84 7.37 -0.47
C THR A 102 8.52 8.29 -1.47
N THR A 103 9.71 7.92 -1.93
CA THR A 103 10.48 8.57 -2.99
C THR A 103 10.03 8.14 -4.40
N ALA A 104 8.94 7.37 -4.51
CA ALA A 104 8.40 6.94 -5.78
C ALA A 104 7.90 8.14 -6.60
N THR A 105 8.08 8.08 -7.92
CA THR A 105 7.60 9.13 -8.84
C THR A 105 6.48 8.65 -9.77
N SER A 106 6.25 7.35 -9.80
CA SER A 106 5.20 6.65 -10.55
C SER A 106 4.53 5.59 -9.68
N TYR A 107 3.29 5.24 -10.02
CA TYR A 107 2.47 4.29 -9.26
C TYR A 107 1.66 3.37 -10.17
N ALA A 108 1.27 2.22 -9.65
CA ALA A 108 0.40 1.27 -10.30
C ALA A 108 -0.54 0.61 -9.29
N LYS A 109 -1.67 0.05 -9.74
CA LYS A 109 -2.63 -0.66 -8.87
C LYS A 109 -2.21 -2.11 -8.66
N THR A 110 -1.07 -2.30 -7.98
CA THR A 110 -0.38 -3.60 -7.83
C THR A 110 -0.39 -4.14 -6.40
N ALA A 111 -0.61 -3.28 -5.40
CA ALA A 111 -0.74 -3.71 -4.01
C ALA A 111 -2.14 -4.25 -3.72
N LEU A 112 -2.22 -4.97 -2.62
CA LEU A 112 -3.45 -5.52 -2.06
C LEU A 112 -3.66 -4.96 -0.66
N TYR A 113 -4.90 -4.91 -0.21
CA TYR A 113 -5.24 -4.67 1.18
C TYR A 113 -6.37 -5.55 1.66
N ASP A 114 -6.45 -5.69 2.98
CA ASP A 114 -7.60 -6.23 3.70
C ASP A 114 -7.66 -5.64 5.13
N MET A 115 -8.69 -6.01 5.88
CA MET A 115 -8.93 -5.57 7.25
C MET A 115 -9.16 -6.77 8.16
N THR A 116 -8.66 -6.71 9.40
CA THR A 116 -8.83 -7.79 10.40
C THR A 116 -9.48 -7.29 11.68
N VAL A 117 -10.15 -8.19 12.39
CA VAL A 117 -10.62 -7.98 13.77
C VAL A 117 -9.81 -8.89 14.70
N ALA A 118 -9.06 -8.30 15.63
CA ALA A 118 -8.23 -9.05 16.58
C ALA A 118 -9.03 -10.06 17.41
N GLY A 119 -8.39 -11.18 17.75
CA GLY A 119 -8.94 -12.21 18.64
C GLY A 119 -10.10 -13.04 18.08
N SER A 120 -10.68 -12.65 16.93
CA SER A 120 -11.86 -13.30 16.35
C SER A 120 -11.59 -14.08 15.07
N GLY A 121 -10.43 -13.86 14.42
CA GLY A 121 -10.07 -14.48 13.16
C GLY A 121 -10.85 -13.96 11.94
N TYR A 122 -11.74 -12.98 12.12
CA TYR A 122 -12.45 -12.37 11.00
C TYR A 122 -11.52 -11.48 10.17
N ILE A 123 -11.57 -11.69 8.86
CA ILE A 123 -10.88 -10.92 7.83
C ILE A 123 -11.92 -10.45 6.80
N SER A 124 -11.71 -9.28 6.19
CA SER A 124 -12.45 -8.89 4.99
C SER A 124 -11.98 -9.68 3.76
N ASP A 125 -12.64 -9.48 2.62
CA ASP A 125 -12.03 -9.82 1.34
C ASP A 125 -10.75 -9.00 1.10
N SER A 126 -9.95 -9.44 0.12
CA SER A 126 -8.76 -8.73 -0.33
C SER A 126 -9.07 -7.88 -1.56
N TYR A 127 -8.57 -6.65 -1.56
CA TYR A 127 -8.87 -5.64 -2.58
C TYR A 127 -7.59 -5.02 -3.14
N ALA A 128 -7.58 -4.66 -4.42
CA ALA A 128 -6.43 -4.01 -5.03
C ALA A 128 -6.35 -2.51 -4.70
N THR A 129 -5.13 -2.01 -4.47
CA THR A 129 -4.80 -0.61 -4.20
C THR A 129 -3.53 -0.18 -4.92
N PHE A 130 -3.23 1.12 -4.87
CA PHE A 130 -2.01 1.70 -5.43
C PHE A 130 -0.77 1.41 -4.60
N ALA A 131 0.36 1.23 -5.28
CA ALA A 131 1.72 1.17 -4.76
C ALA A 131 2.69 1.80 -5.77
N PRO A 132 3.95 2.09 -5.37
CA PRO A 132 4.99 2.50 -6.30
C PRO A 132 5.09 1.57 -7.50
N ALA A 133 5.21 2.15 -8.70
CA ALA A 133 5.53 1.37 -9.89
C ALA A 133 7.03 1.03 -9.84
N VAL A 134 7.35 -0.25 -9.69
CA VAL A 134 8.73 -0.73 -9.75
C VAL A 134 9.10 -0.85 -11.23
N PRO A 135 10.13 -0.14 -11.74
CA PRO A 135 10.57 -0.29 -13.12
C PRO A 135 10.99 -1.74 -13.36
N GLU A 136 10.44 -2.42 -14.38
CA GLU A 136 10.89 -3.76 -14.74
C GLU A 136 12.32 -3.68 -15.30
N PRO A 137 13.36 -4.18 -14.60
CA PRO A 137 14.74 -4.08 -15.08
C PRO A 137 14.94 -4.93 -16.34
N SER A 138 14.17 -6.01 -16.48
CA SER A 138 14.26 -7.00 -17.55
C SER A 138 13.71 -6.50 -18.88
N GLY A 139 12.70 -5.62 -18.90
CA GLY A 139 12.11 -5.13 -20.16
C GLY A 139 13.13 -4.42 -21.04
N TYR A 140 13.92 -3.53 -20.44
CA TYR A 140 14.99 -2.81 -21.14
C TYR A 140 16.16 -3.71 -21.52
N ALA A 141 16.56 -4.62 -20.63
CA ALA A 141 17.62 -5.57 -20.91
C ALA A 141 17.24 -6.50 -22.08
N MET A 142 16.01 -7.00 -22.11
CA MET A 142 15.49 -7.85 -23.18
C MET A 142 15.32 -7.10 -24.49
N LEU A 143 14.87 -5.84 -24.43
CA LEU A 143 14.80 -4.97 -25.61
C LEU A 143 16.18 -4.72 -26.21
N LEU A 144 17.17 -4.39 -25.37
CA LEU A 144 18.55 -4.17 -25.81
C LEU A 144 19.20 -5.44 -26.36
N LEU A 145 19.00 -6.58 -25.71
CA LEU A 145 19.46 -7.89 -26.20
C LEU A 145 18.78 -8.24 -27.53
N GLY A 146 17.47 -8.00 -27.66
CA GLY A 146 16.74 -8.21 -28.90
C GLY A 146 17.30 -7.34 -30.04
N LEU A 147 17.51 -6.05 -29.80
CA LEU A 147 18.09 -5.12 -30.78
C LEU A 147 19.52 -5.51 -31.18
N ALA A 148 20.36 -5.89 -30.22
CA ALA A 148 21.71 -6.37 -30.47
C ALA A 148 21.71 -7.65 -31.33
N GLY A 149 20.81 -8.59 -31.03
CA GLY A 149 20.63 -9.82 -31.81
C GLY A 149 20.22 -9.53 -33.27
N VAL A 150 19.27 -8.62 -33.49
CA VAL A 150 18.85 -8.19 -34.83
C VAL A 150 20.00 -7.50 -35.57
N GLY A 151 20.74 -6.62 -34.91
CA GLY A 151 21.89 -5.93 -35.50
C GLY A 151 22.99 -6.89 -35.97
N MET A 152 23.35 -7.88 -35.15
CA MET A 152 24.34 -8.90 -35.51
C MET A 152 23.87 -9.79 -36.67
N ALA A 153 22.59 -10.18 -36.69
CA ALA A 153 22.03 -10.98 -37.78
C ALA A 153 22.00 -10.22 -39.11
N ALA A 154 21.73 -8.91 -39.08
CA ALA A 154 21.75 -8.06 -40.26
C ALA A 154 23.19 -7.85 -40.81
N ALA A 155 24.17 -7.70 -39.93
CA ALA A 155 25.58 -7.56 -40.31
C ALA A 155 26.11 -8.82 -41.02
N ARG A 156 25.74 -10.02 -40.53
CA ARG A 156 26.12 -11.31 -41.14
C ARG A 156 25.53 -11.55 -42.53
N ARG A 157 24.46 -10.85 -42.91
CA ARG A 157 23.84 -10.97 -44.25
C ARG A 157 24.44 -10.03 -45.30
N ARG A 158 25.32 -9.10 -44.89
CA ARG A 158 25.91 -8.07 -45.75
C ARG A 158 27.40 -8.28 -46.04
N GLY A 159 28.04 -9.27 -45.43
CA GLY A 159 29.41 -9.72 -45.73
C GLY A 159 29.37 -11.10 -46.37
#